data_AF-A0A3D6EFR7-F1
#
_entry.id   AF-A0A3D6EFR7-F1
#
_cell.length_a   1.000
_cell.length_b   1.000
_cell.length_c   1.000
_cell.angle_alpha   90.00
_cell.angle_beta   90.00
_cell.angle_gamma   90.00
#
_symmetry.space_group_name_H-M   'P 1'
#
loop_
_entity.id
_entity.type
_entity.pdbx_description
1 polymer ?
#
loop_
_entity_poly.entity_id
_entity_poly.type
_entity_poly.pdbx_seq_one_letter_code
_entity_poly.pdbx_strand_id
1 'polypeptide(L)'
;MLRTPPLAVAQTKREIIRMAGLAIENFDRSINIITTLDFKEHDNFMKTEEEINFINRALVDFVVKLSNKTALSQHDHIYLSTTFRSIRDIERIGDYAENIVEYAEDLKETGSSFSSDALGEISRLKKMIHDLYDNAIAAYTDEDMGKMAQANVIEEQIDDFTT
;
A
#
# COMPACT_ATOMS: atom_id res chain seq x y z
N MET A 1 10.85 -11.51 -21.21
CA MET A 1 11.09 -10.25 -20.47
C MET A 1 12.54 -10.09 -19.99
N LEU A 2 13.15 -11.07 -19.30
CA LEU A 2 14.54 -10.96 -18.80
C LEU A 2 15.67 -10.79 -19.85
N ARG A 3 15.36 -10.90 -21.14
CA ARG A 3 16.30 -10.66 -22.25
C ARG A 3 16.32 -9.19 -22.72
N THR A 4 15.42 -8.37 -22.18
CA THR A 4 15.27 -6.95 -22.54
C THR A 4 15.16 -6.15 -21.24
N PRO A 5 16.29 -5.84 -20.57
CA PRO A 5 16.29 -5.27 -19.22
C PRO A 5 15.47 -3.98 -19.06
N PRO A 6 15.51 -3.00 -19.98
CA PRO A 6 14.68 -1.79 -19.85
C PRO A 6 13.17 -2.07 -19.85
N LEU A 7 12.71 -3.01 -20.69
CA LEU A 7 11.32 -3.43 -20.71
C LEU A 7 10.93 -4.15 -19.42
N ALA A 8 11.84 -4.95 -18.85
CA ALA A 8 11.62 -5.63 -17.58
C ALA A 8 11.47 -4.63 -16.43
N VAL A 9 12.32 -3.60 -16.35
CA VAL A 9 12.23 -2.52 -15.35
C VAL A 9 10.89 -1.79 -15.45
N ALA A 10 10.46 -1.43 -16.66
CA ALA A 10 9.19 -0.75 -16.87
C ALA A 10 7.98 -1.60 -16.43
N GLN A 11 8.04 -2.92 -16.59
CA GLN A 11 6.98 -3.84 -16.15
C GLN A 11 6.97 -3.98 -14.62
N THR A 12 8.15 -4.08 -13.99
CA THR A 12 8.26 -4.02 -12.52
C THR A 12 7.58 -2.78 -11.96
N LYS A 13 7.84 -1.60 -12.53
CA LYS A 13 7.21 -0.34 -12.10
C LYS A 13 5.68 -0.41 -12.16
N ARG A 14 5.11 -0.96 -13.24
CA ARG A 14 3.65 -1.09 -13.41
C ARG A 14 3.03 -2.03 -12.39
N GLU A 15 3.65 -3.18 -12.14
CA GLU A 15 3.12 -4.14 -11.16
C GLU A 15 3.22 -3.61 -9.73
N ILE A 16 4.23 -2.81 -9.39
CA ILE A 16 4.31 -2.12 -8.09
C ILE A 16 3.15 -1.13 -7.93
N ILE A 17 2.88 -0.31 -8.95
CA ILE A 17 1.76 0.65 -8.92
C ILE A 17 0.43 -0.12 -8.81
N ARG A 18 0.28 -1.25 -9.51
CA ARG A 18 -0.89 -2.11 -9.43
C ARG A 18 -1.09 -2.66 -8.01
N MET A 19 -0.02 -3.20 -7.42
CA MET A 19 -0.04 -3.71 -6.05
C MET A 19 -0.41 -2.61 -5.04
N ALA A 20 0.14 -1.40 -5.21
CA ALA A 20 -0.20 -0.26 -4.37
C ALA A 20 -1.68 0.15 -4.50
N GLY A 21 -2.25 0.09 -5.71
CA GLY A 21 -3.67 0.36 -5.95
C GLY A 21 -4.58 -0.66 -5.25
N LEU A 22 -4.23 -1.94 -5.32
CA LEU A 22 -4.95 -3.00 -4.62
C LEU A 22 -4.85 -2.82 -3.10
N ALA A 23 -3.68 -2.47 -2.57
CA ALA A 23 -3.47 -2.29 -1.14
C ALA A 23 -4.31 -1.14 -0.56
N ILE A 24 -4.36 0.03 -1.22
CA ILE A 24 -5.20 1.15 -0.75
C ILE A 24 -6.70 0.84 -0.88
N GLU A 25 -7.11 0.11 -1.92
CA GLU A 25 -8.49 -0.36 -2.05
C GLU A 25 -8.86 -1.33 -0.92
N ASN A 26 -7.95 -2.22 -0.53
CA ASN A 26 -8.19 -3.16 0.56
C ASN A 26 -8.22 -2.47 1.92
N PHE A 27 -7.37 -1.47 2.13
CA PHE A 27 -7.45 -0.55 3.27
C PHE A 27 -8.82 0.16 3.33
N ASP A 28 -9.36 0.60 2.20
CA ASP A 28 -10.69 1.23 2.17
C ASP A 28 -11.80 0.28 2.60
N ARG A 29 -11.71 -0.98 2.18
CA ARG A 29 -12.65 -2.04 2.59
C ARG A 29 -12.52 -2.33 4.09
N SER A 30 -11.31 -2.43 4.63
CA SER A 30 -11.11 -2.68 6.06
C SER A 30 -11.66 -1.54 6.92
N ILE A 31 -11.45 -0.28 6.53
CA ILE A 31 -12.04 0.88 7.21
C ILE A 31 -13.57 0.87 7.11
N ASN A 32 -14.14 0.50 5.97
CA ASN A 32 -15.59 0.36 5.86
C ASN A 32 -16.13 -0.76 6.78
N ILE A 33 -15.47 -1.91 6.82
CA ILE A 33 -15.85 -3.04 7.66
C ILE A 33 -15.80 -2.65 9.14
N ILE A 34 -14.70 -2.05 9.63
CA ILE A 34 -14.56 -1.73 11.06
C ILE A 34 -15.52 -0.61 11.52
N THR A 35 -15.85 0.34 10.64
CA THR A 35 -16.73 1.47 11.00
C THR A 35 -18.22 1.15 10.91
N THR A 36 -18.59 0.17 10.08
CA THR A 36 -20.00 -0.23 9.88
C THR A 36 -20.34 -1.58 10.51
N LEU A 37 -19.34 -2.40 10.79
CA LEU A 37 -19.45 -3.82 11.15
C LEU A 37 -20.24 -4.64 10.10
N ASP A 38 -20.30 -4.16 8.85
CA ASP A 38 -20.88 -4.86 7.71
C ASP A 38 -19.78 -5.63 6.95
N PHE A 39 -19.83 -6.95 7.05
CA PHE A 39 -18.83 -7.87 6.49
C PHE A 39 -19.15 -8.33 5.06
N LYS A 40 -20.09 -7.71 4.36
CA LYS A 40 -20.43 -8.10 2.97
C LYS A 40 -19.23 -8.12 2.01
N GLU A 41 -18.29 -7.19 2.19
CA GLU A 41 -17.10 -7.09 1.35
C GLU A 41 -15.92 -7.94 1.86
N HIS A 42 -16.09 -8.71 2.93
CA HIS A 42 -15.02 -9.51 3.53
C HIS A 42 -14.41 -10.52 2.55
N ASP A 43 -15.23 -11.24 1.78
CA ASP A 43 -14.73 -12.20 0.78
C ASP A 43 -13.95 -11.52 -0.35
N ASN A 44 -14.32 -10.29 -0.71
CA ASN A 44 -13.58 -9.51 -1.69
C ASN A 44 -12.26 -9.01 -1.08
N PHE A 45 -12.29 -8.58 0.18
CA PHE A 45 -11.12 -8.19 0.95
C PHE A 45 -10.06 -9.31 0.96
N MET A 46 -10.45 -10.52 1.33
CA MET A 46 -9.54 -11.69 1.37
C MET A 46 -8.95 -12.02 0.00
N LYS A 47 -9.76 -11.98 -1.07
CA LYS A 47 -9.27 -12.24 -2.44
C LYS A 47 -8.24 -11.20 -2.89
N THR A 48 -8.48 -9.93 -2.57
CA THR A 48 -7.54 -8.86 -2.91
C THR A 48 -6.25 -9.02 -2.11
N GLU A 49 -6.32 -9.44 -0.85
CA GLU A 49 -5.14 -9.71 -0.03
C GLU A 49 -4.30 -10.90 -0.54
N GLU A 50 -4.96 -11.99 -0.95
CA GLU A 50 -4.28 -13.10 -1.62
C GLU A 50 -3.57 -12.65 -2.91
N GLU A 51 -4.19 -11.72 -3.65
CA GLU A 51 -3.60 -11.15 -4.86
C GLU A 51 -2.41 -10.24 -4.56
N ILE A 52 -2.48 -9.38 -3.53
CA ILE A 52 -1.36 -8.55 -3.05
C ILE A 52 -0.18 -9.44 -2.67
N ASN A 53 -0.42 -10.50 -1.90
CA ASN A 53 0.58 -11.49 -1.49
C ASN A 53 1.18 -12.27 -2.66
N PHE A 54 0.39 -12.58 -3.68
CA PHE A 54 0.89 -13.17 -4.91
C PHE A 54 1.81 -12.23 -5.68
N ILE A 55 1.38 -10.97 -5.90
CA ILE A 55 2.16 -9.97 -6.61
C ILE A 55 3.47 -9.68 -5.87
N ASN A 56 3.42 -9.53 -4.55
CA ASN A 56 4.60 -9.32 -3.69
C ASN A 56 5.68 -10.38 -3.97
N ARG A 57 5.32 -11.66 -3.82
CA ARG A 57 6.24 -12.78 -4.06
C ARG A 57 6.77 -12.79 -5.49
N ALA A 58 5.90 -12.58 -6.47
CA ALA A 58 6.30 -12.54 -7.88
C ALA A 58 7.27 -11.39 -8.18
N LEU A 59 7.02 -10.20 -7.63
CA LEU A 59 7.85 -9.01 -7.78
C LEU A 59 9.21 -9.19 -7.12
N VAL A 60 9.26 -9.64 -5.86
CA VAL A 60 10.50 -9.90 -5.14
C VAL A 60 11.38 -10.88 -5.93
N ASP A 61 10.82 -12.02 -6.35
CA ASP A 61 11.53 -13.01 -7.16
C ASP A 61 12.03 -12.43 -8.48
N PHE A 62 11.22 -11.60 -9.14
CA PHE A 62 11.57 -11.02 -10.43
C PHE A 62 12.69 -9.98 -10.30
N VAL A 63 12.61 -9.10 -9.29
CA VAL A 63 13.61 -8.06 -9.02
C VAL A 63 14.96 -8.69 -8.65
N VAL A 64 14.97 -9.76 -7.84
CA VAL A 64 16.21 -10.51 -7.56
C VAL A 64 16.84 -11.06 -8.85
N LYS A 65 16.05 -11.67 -9.73
CA LYS A 65 16.54 -12.23 -11.01
C LYS A 65 17.03 -11.14 -11.97
N LEU A 66 16.40 -9.96 -11.94
CA LEU A 66 16.74 -8.83 -12.81
C LEU A 66 18.01 -8.12 -12.33
N SER A 67 18.16 -7.89 -11.02
CA SER A 67 19.33 -7.24 -10.42
C SER A 67 20.64 -8.00 -10.66
N ASN A 68 20.58 -9.31 -10.90
CA ASN A 68 21.72 -10.16 -11.25
C ASN A 68 22.12 -10.11 -12.75
N LYS A 69 21.51 -9.23 -13.56
CA LYS A 69 21.83 -9.09 -14.99
C LYS A 69 22.91 -8.04 -15.22
N THR A 70 23.87 -8.36 -16.08
CA THR A 70 25.03 -7.53 -16.41
C THR A 70 24.74 -6.36 -17.36
N ALA A 71 23.52 -6.28 -17.91
CA ALA A 71 23.14 -5.31 -18.95
C ALA A 71 22.20 -4.20 -18.44
N LEU A 72 22.22 -3.91 -17.13
CA LEU A 72 21.46 -2.82 -16.53
C LEU A 72 22.28 -1.53 -16.51
N SER A 73 21.62 -0.38 -16.66
CA SER A 73 22.26 0.91 -16.42
C SER A 73 22.49 1.13 -14.92
N GLN A 74 23.38 2.05 -14.56
CA GLN A 74 23.58 2.44 -13.14
C GLN A 74 22.28 2.98 -12.52
N HIS A 75 21.50 3.72 -13.31
CA HIS A 75 20.19 4.24 -12.91
C HIS A 75 19.22 3.11 -12.56
N ASP A 76 19.10 2.11 -13.44
CA ASP A 76 18.21 0.96 -13.22
C ASP A 76 18.63 0.11 -12.02
N HIS A 77 19.95 -0.04 -11.80
CA HIS A 77 20.45 -0.70 -10.60
C HIS A 77 20.03 0.01 -9.31
N ILE A 78 20.10 1.35 -9.28
CA ILE A 78 19.64 2.14 -8.13
C ILE A 78 18.13 1.96 -7.94
N TYR A 79 17.34 2.10 -9.00
CA TYR A 79 15.89 1.92 -8.95
C TYR A 79 15.47 0.52 -8.44
N LEU A 80 16.11 -0.55 -8.92
CA LEU A 80 15.81 -1.91 -8.44
C LEU A 80 16.20 -2.11 -6.98
N SER A 81 17.26 -1.44 -6.50
CA SER A 81 17.66 -1.49 -5.10
C SER A 81 16.66 -0.81 -4.15
N THR A 82 16.00 0.26 -4.62
CA THR A 82 14.97 0.96 -3.83
C THR A 82 13.61 0.27 -3.90
N THR A 83 13.33 -0.40 -5.03
CA THR A 83 12.09 -1.13 -5.30
C THR A 83 11.74 -2.16 -4.22
N PHE A 84 12.72 -2.88 -3.66
CA PHE A 84 12.45 -3.85 -2.59
C PHE A 84 11.81 -3.22 -1.35
N ARG A 85 12.20 -1.99 -1.01
CA ARG A 85 11.59 -1.26 0.12
C ARG A 85 10.15 -0.91 -0.19
N SER A 86 9.89 -0.34 -1.37
CA SER A 86 8.53 0.01 -1.80
C SER A 86 7.60 -1.20 -1.83
N ILE A 87 8.04 -2.35 -2.35
CA ILE A 87 7.23 -3.58 -2.36
C ILE A 87 6.85 -3.99 -0.93
N ARG A 88 7.82 -3.97 -0.01
CA ARG A 88 7.59 -4.31 1.40
C ARG A 88 6.67 -3.30 2.08
N ASP A 89 6.84 -2.01 1.83
CA ASP A 89 6.00 -0.97 2.43
C ASP A 89 4.55 -1.09 1.94
N ILE A 90 4.32 -1.49 0.68
CA ILE A 90 2.98 -1.76 0.15
C ILE A 90 2.36 -3.02 0.77
N GLU A 91 3.12 -4.11 0.93
CA GLU A 91 2.61 -5.31 1.60
C GLU A 91 2.17 -5.02 3.04
N ARG A 92 2.92 -4.19 3.77
CA ARG A 92 2.52 -3.77 5.13
C ARG A 92 1.17 -3.04 5.16
N ILE A 93 0.77 -2.33 4.09
CA ILE A 93 -0.57 -1.74 4.01
C ILE A 93 -1.64 -2.85 4.02
N GLY A 94 -1.40 -3.94 3.29
CA GLY A 94 -2.24 -5.14 3.30
C GLY A 94 -2.33 -5.76 4.70
N ASP A 95 -1.18 -6.03 5.33
CA ASP A 95 -1.11 -6.58 6.70
C ASP A 95 -1.87 -5.71 7.72
N TYR A 96 -1.72 -4.38 7.64
CA TYR A 96 -2.46 -3.47 8.52
C TYR A 96 -3.95 -3.47 8.21
N ALA A 97 -4.35 -3.65 6.95
CA ALA A 97 -5.75 -3.79 6.59
C ALA A 97 -6.35 -5.11 7.13
N GLU A 98 -5.59 -6.21 7.15
CA GLU A 98 -6.00 -7.48 7.78
C GLU A 98 -6.23 -7.27 9.28
N ASN A 99 -5.28 -6.66 9.99
CA ASN A 99 -5.42 -6.35 11.42
C ASN A 99 -6.69 -5.52 11.72
N ILE A 100 -7.02 -4.55 10.86
CA ILE A 100 -8.24 -3.74 11.01
C ILE A 100 -9.51 -4.59 10.87
N VAL A 101 -9.52 -5.56 9.96
CA VAL A 101 -10.64 -6.51 9.81
C VAL A 101 -10.74 -7.42 11.03
N GLU A 102 -9.63 -7.92 11.55
CA GLU A 102 -9.61 -8.72 12.80
C GLU A 102 -10.20 -7.92 13.97
N TYR A 103 -9.84 -6.63 14.12
CA TYR A 103 -10.46 -5.77 15.14
C TYR A 103 -11.96 -5.56 14.92
N ALA A 104 -12.44 -5.55 13.68
CA ALA A 104 -13.86 -5.50 13.41
C ALA A 104 -14.58 -6.76 13.88
N GLU A 105 -13.95 -7.93 13.74
CA GLU A 105 -14.49 -9.20 14.23
C GLU A 105 -14.61 -9.19 15.75
N ASP A 106 -13.58 -8.72 16.46
CA ASP A 106 -13.57 -8.56 17.92
C ASP A 106 -14.68 -7.60 18.40
N LEU A 107 -14.86 -6.46 17.72
CA LEU A 107 -15.93 -5.51 18.03
C LEU A 107 -17.31 -6.16 17.87
N LYS A 108 -17.50 -6.94 16.80
CA LYS A 108 -18.76 -7.65 16.54
C LYS A 108 -19.02 -8.75 17.57
N GLU A 109 -18.01 -9.52 17.96
CA GLU A 109 -18.13 -10.57 18.98
C GLU A 109 -18.51 -9.98 20.34
N THR A 110 -17.89 -8.86 20.72
CA THR A 110 -18.17 -8.18 21.99
C THR A 110 -19.44 -7.32 21.98
N GLY A 111 -20.08 -7.12 20.81
CA GLY A 111 -21.22 -6.23 20.66
C GLY A 111 -20.88 -4.75 20.84
N SER A 112 -19.61 -4.39 20.61
CA SER A 112 -19.07 -3.04 20.76
C SER A 112 -19.07 -2.29 19.44
N SER A 113 -19.07 -0.95 19.51
CA SER A 113 -18.92 -0.09 18.34
C SER A 113 -18.21 1.20 18.72
N PHE A 114 -17.62 1.87 17.73
CA PHE A 114 -17.06 3.21 17.94
C PHE A 114 -18.14 4.24 18.26
N SER A 115 -17.76 5.28 19.01
CA SER A 115 -18.59 6.47 19.21
C SER A 115 -18.66 7.31 17.93
N SER A 116 -19.62 8.23 17.83
CA SER A 116 -19.71 9.17 16.71
C SER A 116 -18.44 10.00 16.53
N ASP A 117 -17.81 10.39 17.65
CA ASP A 117 -16.61 11.20 17.65
C ASP A 117 -15.42 10.40 17.11
N ALA A 118 -15.25 9.15 17.57
CA ALA A 118 -14.22 8.24 17.07
C ALA A 118 -14.39 7.91 15.58
N LEU A 119 -15.64 7.72 15.12
CA LEU A 119 -15.92 7.56 13.68
C LEU A 119 -15.52 8.81 12.86
N GLY A 120 -15.72 10.00 13.42
CA GLY A 120 -15.26 11.26 12.82
C GLY A 120 -13.74 11.35 12.71
N GLU A 121 -13.02 10.91 13.75
CA GLU A 121 -11.55 10.85 13.76
C GLU A 121 -11.02 9.84 12.72
N ILE A 122 -11.58 8.62 12.69
CA ILE A 122 -11.23 7.60 11.69
C ILE A 122 -11.46 8.14 10.27
N SER A 123 -12.58 8.82 10.01
CA SER A 123 -12.86 9.41 8.70
C SER A 123 -11.84 10.49 8.31
N ARG A 124 -11.33 11.26 9.28
CA ARG A 124 -10.34 12.30 9.04
C ARG A 124 -8.97 11.68 8.76
N LEU A 125 -8.56 10.69 9.56
CA LEU A 125 -7.34 9.93 9.34
C LEU A 125 -7.33 9.23 7.99
N LYS A 126 -8.44 8.57 7.63
CA LYS A 126 -8.61 7.96 6.31
C LYS A 126 -8.29 8.94 5.19
N LYS A 127 -8.82 10.18 5.27
CA LYS A 127 -8.56 11.20 4.25
C LYS A 127 -7.08 11.60 4.20
N MET A 128 -6.44 11.81 5.35
CA MET A 128 -5.02 12.16 5.42
C MET A 128 -4.13 11.04 4.86
N ILE A 129 -4.47 9.78 5.11
CA ILE A 129 -3.79 8.61 4.55
C ILE A 129 -3.94 8.56 3.03
N HIS A 130 -5.11 8.87 2.49
CA HIS A 130 -5.30 8.99 1.03
C HIS A 130 -4.49 10.13 0.42
N ASP A 131 -4.48 11.31 1.06
CA ASP A 131 -3.67 12.44 0.61
C ASP A 131 -2.17 12.09 0.65
N LEU A 132 -1.71 11.36 1.67
CA LEU A 132 -0.33 10.85 1.76
C LEU A 132 -0.02 9.86 0.64
N TYR A 133 -0.90 8.88 0.44
CA TYR A 133 -0.78 7.86 -0.60
C TYR A 133 -0.68 8.47 -2.00
N ASP A 134 -1.58 9.39 -2.34
CA ASP A 134 -1.60 10.03 -3.66
C ASP A 134 -0.30 10.79 -3.95
N ASN A 135 0.21 11.52 -2.95
CA ASN A 135 1.50 12.22 -3.09
C ASN A 135 2.68 11.25 -3.17
N ALA A 136 2.69 10.17 -2.40
CA ALA A 136 3.74 9.15 -2.45
C ALA A 136 3.76 8.42 -3.81
N ILE A 137 2.59 8.08 -4.36
CA ILE A 137 2.47 7.44 -5.68
C ILE A 137 2.86 8.42 -6.80
N ALA A 138 2.43 9.68 -6.75
CA ALA A 138 2.85 10.69 -7.73
C ALA A 138 4.37 10.88 -7.71
N ALA A 139 4.97 10.98 -6.52
CA ALA A 139 6.42 11.03 -6.37
C ALA A 139 7.13 9.78 -6.93
N TYR A 140 6.59 8.59 -6.68
CA TYR A 140 7.16 7.33 -7.18
C TYR A 140 7.04 7.19 -8.70
N THR A 141 5.93 7.63 -9.28
CA THR A 141 5.63 7.47 -10.70
C THR A 141 6.33 8.52 -11.56
N ASP A 142 6.30 9.78 -11.14
CA ASP A 142 6.80 10.92 -11.91
C ASP A 142 8.18 11.42 -11.45
N GLU A 143 8.76 10.80 -10.42
CA GLU A 143 10.02 11.24 -9.78
C GLU A 143 9.91 12.70 -9.26
N ASP A 144 8.71 13.10 -8.85
CA ASP A 144 8.38 14.44 -8.38
C ASP A 144 8.79 14.63 -6.91
N MET A 145 9.94 15.30 -6.72
CA MET A 145 10.45 15.65 -5.39
C MET A 145 9.56 16.63 -4.62
N GLY A 146 8.76 17.44 -5.32
CA GLY A 146 7.76 18.31 -4.69
C GLY A 146 6.64 17.48 -4.06
N LYS A 147 6.21 16.41 -4.73
CA LYS A 147 5.25 15.44 -4.19
C LYS A 147 5.79 14.67 -2.99
N MET A 148 7.08 14.30 -3.00
CA MET A 148 7.73 13.73 -1.81
C MET A 148 7.71 14.70 -0.62
N ALA A 149 8.03 15.97 -0.85
CA ALA A 149 8.01 16.97 0.21
C ALA A 149 6.59 17.14 0.79
N GLN A 150 5.56 17.14 -0.06
CA GLN A 150 4.15 17.19 0.37
C GLN A 150 3.75 15.96 1.18
N ALA A 151 4.16 14.76 0.75
CA ALA A 151 3.92 13.52 1.48
C ALA A 151 4.50 13.59 2.91
N ASN A 152 5.75 14.03 3.06
CA ASN A 152 6.37 14.15 4.39
C ASN A 152 5.64 15.13 5.32
N VAL A 153 5.15 16.26 4.78
CA VAL A 153 4.36 17.21 5.59
C VAL A 153 3.04 16.58 6.08
N ILE A 154 2.41 15.75 5.25
CA ILE A 154 1.17 15.06 5.63
C ILE A 154 1.47 13.97 6.66
N GLU A 155 2.60 13.27 6.54
CA GLU A 155 3.01 12.27 7.52
C GLU A 155 3.25 12.89 8.91
N GLU A 156 3.96 14.02 8.99
CA GLU A 156 4.10 14.77 10.25
C GLU A 156 2.74 15.17 10.86
N GLN A 157 1.77 15.55 10.01
CA GLN A 157 0.41 15.87 10.48
C GLN A 157 -0.36 14.64 11.00
N ILE A 158 -0.12 13.45 10.44
CA ILE A 158 -0.71 12.20 10.92
C ILE A 158 -0.10 11.83 12.28
N ASP A 159 1.21 11.97 12.44
CA ASP A 159 1.90 11.72 13.71
C ASP A 159 1.41 12.67 14.82
N ASP A 160 1.27 13.96 14.52
CA ASP A 160 0.70 14.95 15.45
C ASP A 160 -0.76 14.65 15.80
N PHE A 161 -1.53 14.04 14.88
CA PHE A 161 -2.92 13.66 15.15
C PHE A 161 -3.04 12.43 16.06
N THR A 162 -2.04 11.54 16.03
CA THR A 162 -2.08 10.24 16.70
C THR A 162 -1.31 10.19 18.02
N THR A 163 -0.62 11.27 18.39
CA THR A 163 0.15 11.43 19.64
C THR A 163 -0.61 12.24 20.70
#